data_AF-A0A7K2YLE2-F1
#
_entry.id   AF-A0A7K2YLE2-F1
#
_cell.length_a   1.000
_cell.length_b   1.000
_cell.length_c   1.000
_cell.angle_alpha   90.00
_cell.angle_beta   90.00
_cell.angle_gamma   90.00
#
_symmetry.space_group_name_H-M   'P 1'
#
loop_
_entity.id
_entity.type
_entity.pdbx_description
1 polymer ?
#
loop_
_entity_poly.entity_id
_entity_poly.type
_entity_poly.pdbx_seq_one_letter_code
_entity_poly.pdbx_strand_id
1 'polypeptide(L)'
;MNVHDEHQDKHPVDVGWVAGRLASALVTAGTHEDPATARRALDRVRVWRRVLRGISDGTVRPGSRTPVAGAPGWVTLEVARGGFATGAESAGGALRPYEVETARRAGVPAERRALFEHHLTEAGLAELTELLDSGAYEVQVPEEAALLVVAWLVRTGDRLGALELLDTIVPFADRLRFYPGPGPAIDEDPTTACRNTVGDVRRAVADRLPNDAIDAMHEALTVWNPYADDLLAHWLDTVENGRIPARTPDAAWLERGAALLVRYRELAAAHRLCGKHRRPKENQTVLRVALEAAVAGRGPDPRLRGRLQYAVDSMVRRRG
;
A
#
# COMPACT_ATOMS: atom_id res chain seq x y z
N MET A 1 -28.72 -17.88 -30.59
CA MET A 1 -29.36 -18.09 -29.28
C MET A 1 -28.35 -17.68 -28.23
N ASN A 2 -28.39 -16.39 -27.88
CA ASN A 2 -27.57 -15.79 -26.84
C ASN A 2 -28.13 -16.18 -25.46
N VAL A 3 -27.23 -16.25 -24.49
CA VAL A 3 -27.21 -15.50 -23.23
C VAL A 3 -26.65 -16.43 -22.16
N HIS A 4 -25.42 -16.15 -21.73
CA HIS A 4 -24.99 -16.18 -20.33
C HIS A 4 -23.67 -15.41 -20.25
N ASP A 5 -23.78 -14.08 -20.31
CA ASP A 5 -22.79 -13.19 -19.71
C ASP A 5 -23.43 -12.71 -18.40
N GLU A 6 -23.12 -13.40 -17.31
CA GLU A 6 -23.47 -12.94 -15.97
C GLU A 6 -22.59 -11.72 -15.69
N HIS A 7 -23.15 -10.54 -15.98
CA HIS A 7 -22.70 -9.29 -15.39
C HIS A 7 -22.80 -9.42 -13.87
N GLN A 8 -21.69 -9.77 -13.23
CA GLN A 8 -21.46 -9.48 -11.83
C GLN A 8 -21.65 -7.98 -11.62
N ASP A 9 -22.81 -7.61 -11.08
CA ASP A 9 -23.10 -6.28 -10.56
C ASP A 9 -22.00 -5.91 -9.55
N LYS A 10 -21.04 -5.11 -10.01
CA LYS A 10 -20.05 -4.47 -9.15
C LYS A 10 -20.83 -3.56 -8.21
N HIS A 11 -20.72 -3.81 -6.91
CA HIS A 11 -21.30 -2.96 -5.87
C HIS A 11 -21.12 -1.47 -6.22
N PRO A 12 -22.18 -0.65 -6.13
CA PRO A 12 -22.04 0.78 -6.34
C PRO A 12 -20.98 1.29 -5.37
N VAL A 13 -20.00 1.98 -5.94
CA VAL A 13 -18.89 2.58 -5.21
C VAL A 13 -19.41 3.40 -4.04
N ASP A 14 -18.92 3.10 -2.83
CA ASP A 14 -19.35 3.76 -1.60
C ASP A 14 -18.82 5.20 -1.55
N VAL A 15 -19.69 6.14 -1.94
CA VAL A 15 -19.45 7.59 -1.84
C VAL A 15 -19.15 8.01 -0.40
N GLY A 16 -19.66 7.27 0.60
CA GLY A 16 -19.36 7.47 2.02
C GLY A 16 -17.89 7.25 2.36
N TRP A 17 -17.23 6.29 1.70
CA TRP A 17 -15.79 6.08 1.87
C TRP A 17 -14.97 7.27 1.34
N VAL A 18 -15.33 7.79 0.16
CA VAL A 18 -14.67 8.96 -0.45
C VAL A 18 -14.86 10.20 0.44
N ALA A 19 -16.08 10.42 0.93
CA ALA A 19 -16.39 11.50 1.87
C ALA A 19 -15.60 11.38 3.18
N GLY A 20 -15.48 10.17 3.74
CA GLY A 20 -14.67 9.90 4.93
C GLY A 20 -13.19 10.21 4.74
N ARG A 21 -12.64 9.93 3.55
CA ARG A 21 -11.25 10.30 3.19
C ARG A 21 -11.04 11.81 3.11
N LEU A 22 -12.00 12.54 2.54
CA LEU A 22 -11.98 14.01 2.52
C LEU A 22 -12.03 14.58 3.94
N ALA A 23 -12.95 14.10 4.77
CA ALA A 23 -13.10 14.54 6.16
C ALA A 23 -11.81 14.31 6.97
N SER A 24 -11.22 13.12 6.85
CA SER A 24 -9.94 12.81 7.51
C SER A 24 -8.81 13.75 7.04
N ALA A 25 -8.72 14.05 5.75
CA ALA A 25 -7.72 14.97 5.23
C ALA A 25 -7.92 16.41 5.74
N LEU A 26 -9.16 16.88 5.86
CA LEU A 26 -9.48 18.19 6.44
C LEU A 26 -9.09 18.28 7.92
N VAL A 27 -9.40 17.24 8.71
CA VAL A 27 -8.99 17.16 10.12
C VAL A 27 -7.47 17.26 10.22
N THR A 28 -6.72 16.43 9.49
CA THR A 28 -5.26 16.47 9.52
C THR A 28 -4.71 17.83 9.08
N ALA A 29 -5.31 18.49 8.08
CA ALA A 29 -4.86 19.80 7.65
C ALA A 29 -5.06 20.89 8.71
N GLY A 30 -6.10 20.77 9.55
CA GLY A 30 -6.44 21.75 10.57
C GLY A 30 -5.82 21.50 11.95
N THR A 31 -5.43 20.26 12.28
CA THR A 31 -5.02 19.89 13.64
C THR A 31 -3.58 19.41 13.76
N HIS A 32 -2.86 19.18 12.66
CA HIS A 32 -1.53 18.60 12.73
C HIS A 32 -0.45 19.67 12.97
N GLU A 33 0.40 19.45 13.98
CA GLU A 33 1.42 20.41 14.42
C GLU A 33 2.55 20.59 13.40
N ASP A 34 2.93 19.51 12.67
CA ASP A 34 3.91 19.59 11.58
C ASP A 34 3.33 20.29 10.32
N PRO A 35 3.88 21.44 9.90
CA PRO A 35 3.44 22.17 8.71
C PRO A 35 3.56 21.37 7.40
N ALA A 36 4.56 20.49 7.28
CA ALA A 36 4.75 19.68 6.08
C ALA A 36 3.63 18.63 5.95
N THR A 37 3.20 18.04 7.07
CA THR A 37 2.08 17.11 7.12
C THR A 37 0.75 17.82 6.88
N ALA A 38 0.56 19.04 7.42
CA ALA A 38 -0.61 19.87 7.13
C ALA A 38 -0.71 20.23 5.64
N ARG A 39 0.42 20.59 5.00
CA ARG A 39 0.43 20.89 3.55
C ARG A 39 0.06 19.67 2.71
N ARG A 40 0.68 18.51 2.99
CA ARG A 40 0.33 17.24 2.33
C ARG A 40 -1.14 16.88 2.52
N ALA A 41 -1.75 17.25 3.65
CA ALA A 41 -3.16 17.03 3.89
C ALA A 41 -4.05 17.94 3.02
N LEU A 42 -3.67 19.22 2.85
CA LEU A 42 -4.37 20.14 1.93
C LEU A 42 -4.33 19.68 0.48
N ASP A 43 -3.21 19.11 0.02
CA ASP A 43 -3.11 18.55 -1.33
C ASP A 43 -4.06 17.36 -1.50
N ARG A 44 -4.17 16.48 -0.50
CA ARG A 44 -5.17 15.39 -0.48
C ARG A 44 -6.60 15.91 -0.50
N VAL A 45 -6.90 17.01 0.20
CA VAL A 45 -8.22 17.65 0.16
C VAL A 45 -8.59 18.06 -1.27
N ARG A 46 -7.66 18.67 -2.01
CA ARG A 46 -7.90 19.08 -3.41
C ARG A 46 -8.20 17.87 -4.30
N VAL A 47 -7.42 16.81 -4.17
CA VAL A 47 -7.61 15.55 -4.92
C VAL A 47 -8.98 14.93 -4.63
N TRP A 48 -9.34 14.75 -3.36
CA TRP A 48 -10.63 14.14 -2.98
C TRP A 48 -11.84 14.98 -3.37
N ARG A 49 -11.73 16.32 -3.32
CA ARG A 49 -12.77 17.22 -3.83
C ARG A 49 -12.99 17.06 -5.34
N ARG A 50 -11.93 16.84 -6.12
CA ARG A 50 -12.04 16.63 -7.56
C ARG A 50 -12.73 15.29 -7.88
N VAL A 51 -12.34 14.21 -7.19
CA VAL A 51 -13.00 12.90 -7.30
C VAL A 51 -14.49 12.99 -6.99
N LEU A 52 -14.88 13.62 -5.87
CA LEU A 52 -16.29 13.78 -5.49
C LEU A 52 -17.09 14.60 -6.50
N ARG A 53 -16.52 15.71 -6.99
CA ARG A 53 -17.15 16.51 -8.05
C ARG A 53 -17.34 15.69 -9.31
N GLY A 54 -16.31 14.98 -9.75
CA GLY A 54 -16.36 14.15 -10.94
C GLY A 54 -17.40 13.03 -10.85
N ILE A 55 -17.57 12.43 -9.66
CA ILE A 55 -18.64 11.45 -9.44
C ILE A 55 -20.01 12.14 -9.52
N SER A 56 -20.15 13.32 -8.93
CA SER A 56 -21.43 14.04 -8.87
C SER A 56 -21.91 14.59 -10.21
N ASP A 57 -20.99 15.03 -11.09
CA ASP A 57 -21.30 15.55 -12.42
C ASP A 57 -21.24 14.48 -13.52
N GLY A 58 -20.90 13.24 -13.15
CA GLY A 58 -20.84 12.09 -14.06
C GLY A 58 -19.63 12.05 -14.97
N THR A 59 -18.68 12.99 -14.84
CA THR A 59 -17.41 12.98 -15.58
C THR A 59 -16.50 11.85 -15.13
N VAL A 60 -16.61 11.40 -13.87
CA VAL A 60 -15.91 10.24 -13.32
C VAL A 60 -16.90 9.12 -13.01
N ARG A 61 -16.65 7.93 -13.56
CA ARG A 61 -17.44 6.70 -13.35
C ARG A 61 -16.55 5.62 -12.72
N PRO A 62 -16.48 5.57 -11.38
CA PRO A 62 -15.71 4.56 -10.66
C PRO A 62 -16.15 3.13 -11.03
N GLY A 63 -15.20 2.21 -11.15
CA GLY A 63 -15.47 0.81 -11.51
C GLY A 63 -15.56 0.53 -13.02
N SER A 64 -15.55 1.57 -13.86
CA SER A 64 -15.38 1.48 -15.32
C SER A 64 -13.91 1.26 -15.72
N ARG A 65 -13.69 0.61 -16.87
CA ARG A 65 -12.36 0.52 -17.52
C ARG A 65 -11.96 1.83 -18.23
N THR A 66 -12.93 2.69 -18.51
CA THR A 66 -12.77 4.07 -19.00
C THR A 66 -13.50 4.99 -18.03
N PRO A 67 -12.89 5.29 -16.87
CA PRO A 67 -13.58 5.93 -15.77
C PRO A 67 -13.77 7.44 -15.97
N VAL A 68 -13.28 8.04 -17.05
CA VAL A 68 -13.47 9.47 -17.35
C VAL A 68 -14.15 9.64 -18.69
N ALA A 69 -15.26 10.39 -18.72
CA ALA A 69 -16.02 10.63 -19.93
C ALA A 69 -15.21 11.44 -20.95
N GLY A 70 -15.17 10.99 -22.21
CA GLY A 70 -14.44 11.66 -23.29
C GLY A 70 -12.91 11.44 -23.31
N ALA A 71 -12.37 10.72 -22.32
CA ALA A 71 -10.97 10.28 -22.34
C ALA A 71 -10.86 8.90 -23.01
N PRO A 72 -10.00 8.73 -24.04
CA PRO A 72 -9.69 7.43 -24.60
C PRO A 72 -9.11 6.47 -23.56
N GLY A 73 -9.31 5.17 -23.77
CA GLY A 73 -8.79 4.15 -22.85
C GLY A 73 -7.25 4.05 -22.78
N TRP A 74 -6.53 4.68 -23.71
CA TRP A 74 -5.07 4.74 -23.71
C TRP A 74 -4.52 5.94 -22.92
N VAL A 75 -5.37 6.92 -22.55
CA VAL A 75 -4.93 8.10 -21.79
C VAL A 75 -4.74 7.71 -20.32
N THR A 76 -3.55 8.01 -19.80
CA THR A 76 -3.18 7.86 -18.41
C THR A 76 -3.90 8.91 -17.58
N LEU A 77 -4.73 8.46 -16.63
CA LEU A 77 -5.47 9.33 -15.72
C LEU A 77 -4.71 9.53 -14.40
N GLU A 78 -4.84 10.70 -13.81
CA GLU A 78 -4.38 10.94 -12.44
C GLU A 78 -5.28 10.14 -11.49
N VAL A 79 -4.68 9.39 -10.56
CA VAL A 79 -5.40 8.54 -9.61
C VAL A 79 -5.13 8.93 -8.16
N ALA A 80 -6.20 8.98 -7.36
CA ALA A 80 -6.14 9.11 -5.92
C ALA A 80 -5.88 7.75 -5.24
N ARG A 81 -5.48 7.82 -3.97
CA ARG A 81 -5.24 6.63 -3.14
C ARG A 81 -6.48 5.73 -3.12
N GLY A 82 -6.32 4.45 -3.45
CA GLY A 82 -7.45 3.53 -3.59
C GLY A 82 -7.95 3.36 -5.03
N GLY A 83 -7.26 3.94 -6.02
CA GLY A 83 -7.48 3.66 -7.45
C GLY A 83 -8.57 4.51 -8.10
N PHE A 84 -8.97 5.62 -7.46
CA PHE A 84 -9.99 6.51 -8.01
C PHE A 84 -9.40 7.50 -9.02
N ALA A 85 -9.88 7.48 -10.25
CA ALA A 85 -9.54 8.53 -11.22
C ALA A 85 -10.01 9.89 -10.70
N THR A 86 -9.15 10.91 -10.80
CA THR A 86 -9.50 12.28 -10.37
C THR A 86 -10.25 13.06 -11.45
N GLY A 87 -10.34 12.52 -12.66
CA GLY A 87 -10.87 13.22 -13.84
C GLY A 87 -9.82 13.98 -14.65
N ALA A 88 -8.58 14.10 -14.14
CA ALA A 88 -7.49 14.76 -14.86
C ALA A 88 -6.65 13.76 -15.66
N GLU A 89 -6.15 14.21 -16.81
CA GLU A 89 -5.20 13.47 -17.65
C GLU A 89 -3.79 13.75 -17.14
N SER A 90 -2.99 12.70 -16.88
CA SER A 90 -1.65 12.84 -16.31
C SER A 90 -0.67 13.57 -17.24
N ALA A 91 -0.83 13.36 -18.55
CA ALA A 91 -0.11 14.10 -19.59
C ALA A 91 -0.66 15.52 -19.83
N GLY A 92 -1.75 15.91 -19.18
CA GLY A 92 -2.40 17.22 -19.34
C GLY A 92 -1.93 18.27 -18.34
N GLY A 93 -2.72 19.36 -18.23
CA GLY A 93 -2.46 20.47 -17.30
C GLY A 93 -1.63 21.61 -17.89
N ALA A 94 -1.17 22.51 -17.03
CA ALA A 94 -0.34 23.66 -17.42
C ALA A 94 0.98 23.21 -18.07
N LEU A 95 1.55 24.05 -18.93
CA LEU A 95 2.85 23.80 -19.52
C LEU A 95 3.92 23.66 -18.43
N ARG A 96 4.76 22.65 -18.56
CA ARG A 96 5.93 22.44 -17.71
C ARG A 96 7.05 23.41 -18.09
N PRO A 97 7.98 23.71 -17.18
CA PRO A 97 9.09 24.63 -17.46
C PRO A 97 9.89 24.29 -18.72
N TYR A 98 10.13 23.00 -18.98
CA TYR A 98 10.86 22.58 -20.18
C TYR A 98 10.04 22.78 -21.47
N GLU A 99 8.70 22.66 -21.43
CA GLU A 99 7.86 22.92 -22.59
C GLU A 99 7.94 24.39 -23.00
N VAL A 100 7.93 25.29 -22.02
CA VAL A 100 8.08 26.74 -22.24
C VAL A 100 9.46 27.06 -22.83
N GLU A 101 10.51 26.42 -22.32
CA GLU A 101 11.86 26.61 -22.85
C GLU A 101 12.02 26.05 -24.27
N THR A 102 11.43 24.90 -24.58
CA THR A 102 11.38 24.37 -25.96
C THR A 102 10.65 25.32 -26.89
N ALA A 103 9.50 25.88 -26.50
CA ALA A 103 8.77 26.84 -27.32
C ALA A 103 9.63 28.08 -27.63
N ARG A 104 10.35 28.58 -26.61
CA ARG A 104 11.29 29.70 -26.73
C ARG A 104 12.43 29.40 -27.70
N ARG A 105 13.07 28.23 -27.60
CA ARG A 105 14.17 27.83 -28.49
C ARG A 105 13.70 27.64 -29.94
N ALA A 106 12.53 27.04 -30.11
CA ALA A 106 11.91 26.78 -31.40
C ALA A 106 11.32 28.03 -32.07
N GLY A 107 11.14 29.13 -31.32
CA GLY A 107 10.53 30.36 -31.84
C GLY A 107 9.02 30.22 -32.10
N VAL A 108 8.34 29.32 -31.38
CA VAL A 108 6.90 29.08 -31.52
C VAL A 108 6.13 29.57 -30.28
N PRO A 109 4.81 29.80 -30.38
CA PRO A 109 3.99 30.11 -29.21
C PRO A 109 4.13 29.06 -28.11
N ALA A 110 4.08 29.49 -26.85
CA ALA A 110 4.02 28.60 -25.69
C ALA A 110 2.63 27.98 -25.56
N GLU A 111 2.28 27.16 -26.54
CA GLU A 111 1.02 26.43 -26.66
C GLU A 111 1.34 24.99 -27.09
N ARG A 112 0.61 24.02 -26.51
CA ARG A 112 0.95 22.62 -26.71
C ARG A 112 0.77 22.14 -28.15
N ARG A 113 -0.24 22.67 -28.85
CA ARG A 113 -0.44 22.44 -30.29
C ARG A 113 0.77 22.92 -31.12
N ALA A 114 1.28 24.12 -30.84
CA ALA A 114 2.41 24.69 -31.57
C ALA A 114 3.71 23.89 -31.34
N LEU A 115 3.94 23.45 -30.10
CA LEU A 115 5.05 22.55 -29.75
C LEU A 115 4.93 21.20 -30.46
N PHE A 116 3.73 20.62 -30.47
CA PHE A 116 3.45 19.37 -31.18
C PHE A 116 3.77 19.50 -32.67
N GLU A 117 3.27 20.56 -33.33
CA GLU A 117 3.52 20.82 -34.75
C GLU A 117 5.01 21.06 -35.04
N HIS A 118 5.72 21.79 -34.16
CA HIS A 118 7.16 21.98 -34.27
C HIS A 118 7.92 20.65 -34.30
N HIS A 119 7.55 19.70 -33.43
CA HIS A 119 8.19 18.38 -33.38
C HIS A 119 7.95 17.52 -34.63
N LEU A 120 6.96 17.84 -35.46
CA LEU A 120 6.72 17.17 -36.75
C LEU A 120 7.51 17.78 -37.91
N THR A 121 8.22 18.89 -37.68
CA THR A 121 9.15 19.45 -38.67
C THR A 121 10.42 18.62 -38.76
N GLU A 122 11.21 18.81 -39.82
CA GLU A 122 12.52 18.15 -39.97
C GLU A 122 13.45 18.44 -38.79
N ALA A 123 13.50 19.70 -38.34
CA ALA A 123 14.29 20.09 -37.16
C ALA A 123 13.77 19.41 -35.89
N GLY A 124 12.45 19.39 -35.68
CA GLY A 124 11.83 18.75 -34.53
C GLY A 124 12.05 17.24 -34.47
N LEU A 125 11.97 16.55 -35.61
CA LEU A 125 12.27 15.12 -35.72
C LEU A 125 13.75 14.82 -35.48
N ALA A 126 14.65 15.71 -35.89
CA ALA A 126 16.08 15.60 -35.60
C ALA A 126 16.34 15.70 -34.09
N GLU A 127 15.70 16.65 -33.39
CA GLU A 127 15.79 16.75 -31.92
C GLU A 127 15.29 15.48 -31.23
N LEU A 128 14.15 14.93 -31.67
CA LEU A 128 13.61 13.68 -31.10
C LEU A 128 14.53 12.48 -31.35
N THR A 129 15.20 12.45 -32.50
CA THR A 129 16.19 11.42 -32.83
C THR A 129 17.43 11.54 -31.94
N GLU A 130 17.90 12.74 -31.67
CA GLU A 130 19.01 12.98 -30.74
C GLU A 130 18.66 12.51 -29.31
N LEU A 131 17.42 12.73 -28.86
CA LEU A 131 16.95 12.18 -27.58
C LEU A 131 16.98 10.65 -27.59
N LEU A 132 16.50 10.00 -28.65
CA LEU A 132 16.56 8.55 -28.79
C LEU A 132 18.00 8.01 -28.74
N ASP A 133 18.94 8.70 -29.38
CA ASP A 133 20.33 8.25 -29.48
C ASP A 133 21.12 8.52 -28.19
N SER A 134 20.84 9.62 -27.51
CA SER A 134 21.52 9.99 -26.25
C SER A 134 20.92 9.33 -25.00
N GLY A 135 19.64 8.94 -25.05
CA GLY A 135 18.90 8.50 -23.86
C GLY A 135 18.68 9.61 -22.83
N ALA A 136 18.95 10.88 -23.16
CA ALA A 136 18.91 12.01 -22.24
C ALA A 136 17.49 12.59 -22.07
N TYR A 137 16.52 11.71 -21.80
CA TYR A 137 15.11 12.07 -21.64
C TYR A 137 14.45 11.27 -20.52
N GLU A 138 13.35 11.80 -19.99
CA GLU A 138 12.57 11.15 -18.95
C GLU A 138 11.10 11.03 -19.38
N VAL A 139 10.60 9.79 -19.45
CA VAL A 139 9.18 9.49 -19.74
C VAL A 139 8.47 9.21 -18.42
N GLN A 140 7.59 10.12 -17.98
CA GLN A 140 6.81 9.91 -16.76
C GLN A 140 5.51 9.15 -17.02
N VAL A 141 4.94 9.37 -18.19
CA VAL A 141 3.72 8.70 -18.66
C VAL A 141 3.89 8.29 -20.12
N PRO A 142 3.28 7.17 -20.56
CA PRO A 142 3.47 6.64 -21.92
C PRO A 142 3.22 7.67 -23.04
N GLU A 143 2.29 8.59 -22.85
CA GLU A 143 1.97 9.63 -23.83
C GLU A 143 3.19 10.50 -24.17
N GLU A 144 4.04 10.81 -23.19
CA GLU A 144 5.25 11.61 -23.40
C GLU A 144 6.25 10.93 -24.33
N ALA A 145 6.14 9.62 -24.59
CA ALA A 145 6.99 8.92 -25.55
C ALA A 145 6.43 8.90 -26.99
N ALA A 146 5.19 9.36 -27.22
CA ALA A 146 4.52 9.16 -28.50
C ALA A 146 5.29 9.74 -29.69
N LEU A 147 5.81 10.97 -29.58
CA LEU A 147 6.59 11.59 -30.65
C LEU A 147 7.99 10.98 -30.80
N LEU A 148 8.58 10.42 -29.74
CA LEU A 148 9.81 9.62 -29.88
C LEU A 148 9.54 8.36 -30.72
N VAL A 149 8.40 7.69 -30.51
CA VAL A 149 7.99 6.53 -31.31
C VAL A 149 7.74 6.95 -32.77
N VAL A 150 7.10 8.10 -33.02
CA VAL A 150 6.95 8.64 -34.38
C VAL A 150 8.32 8.85 -35.03
N ALA A 151 9.26 9.51 -34.35
CA ALA A 151 10.61 9.72 -34.87
C ALA A 151 11.33 8.40 -35.17
N TRP A 152 11.19 7.40 -34.29
CA TRP A 152 11.74 6.06 -34.50
C TRP A 152 11.13 5.35 -35.73
N LEU A 153 9.80 5.38 -35.88
CA LEU A 153 9.08 4.77 -37.01
C LEU A 153 9.48 5.42 -38.34
N VAL A 154 9.58 6.75 -38.37
CA VAL A 154 10.07 7.48 -39.54
C VAL A 154 11.51 7.07 -39.88
N ARG A 155 12.37 6.96 -38.86
CA ARG A 155 13.79 6.56 -39.01
C ARG A 155 13.95 5.12 -39.52
N THR A 156 13.09 4.19 -39.11
CA THR A 156 13.13 2.79 -39.56
C THR A 156 12.37 2.56 -40.87
N GLY A 157 11.70 3.60 -41.40
CA GLY A 157 11.00 3.56 -42.69
C GLY A 157 9.52 3.17 -42.60
N ASP A 158 8.98 2.92 -41.40
CA ASP A 158 7.56 2.63 -41.18
C ASP A 158 6.71 3.91 -41.12
N ARG A 159 6.50 4.50 -42.30
CA ARG A 159 5.71 5.73 -42.43
C ARG A 159 4.23 5.52 -42.17
N LEU A 160 3.70 4.33 -42.46
CA LEU A 160 2.28 4.03 -42.22
C LEU A 160 1.99 3.96 -40.72
N GLY A 161 2.83 3.23 -39.96
CA GLY A 161 2.70 3.18 -38.50
C GLY A 161 2.83 4.57 -37.85
N ALA A 162 3.73 5.42 -38.37
CA ALA A 162 3.87 6.79 -37.89
C ALA A 162 2.59 7.61 -38.11
N LEU A 163 1.97 7.51 -39.29
CA LEU A 163 0.72 8.22 -39.61
C LEU A 163 -0.46 7.70 -38.78
N GLU A 164 -0.60 6.38 -38.60
CA GLU A 164 -1.65 5.78 -37.77
C GLU A 164 -1.57 6.26 -36.31
N LEU A 165 -0.36 6.33 -35.77
CA LEU A 165 -0.13 6.88 -34.43
C LEU A 165 -0.47 8.37 -34.37
N LEU A 166 -0.07 9.15 -35.37
CA LEU A 166 -0.38 10.58 -35.45
C LEU A 166 -1.88 10.82 -35.51
N ASP A 167 -2.62 10.10 -36.35
CA ASP A 167 -4.08 10.20 -36.46
C ASP A 167 -4.78 9.94 -35.12
N THR A 168 -4.20 9.06 -34.29
CA THR A 168 -4.70 8.75 -32.95
C THR A 168 -4.47 9.91 -31.97
N ILE A 169 -3.31 10.57 -32.01
CA ILE A 169 -2.89 11.54 -30.99
C ILE A 169 -3.14 13.01 -31.35
N VAL A 170 -3.19 13.36 -32.65
CA VAL A 170 -3.43 14.72 -33.16
C VAL A 170 -4.69 15.39 -32.56
N PRO A 171 -5.82 14.68 -32.33
CA PRO A 171 -7.00 15.28 -31.69
C PRO A 171 -6.78 15.74 -30.24
N PHE A 172 -5.64 15.40 -29.64
CA PHE A 172 -5.32 15.69 -28.23
C PHE A 172 -4.10 16.60 -28.09
N ALA A 173 -3.47 17.03 -29.19
CA ALA A 173 -2.20 17.76 -29.18
C ALA A 173 -2.26 19.16 -28.53
N ASP A 174 -3.45 19.73 -28.38
CA ASP A 174 -3.69 20.98 -27.67
C ASP A 174 -3.69 20.80 -26.15
N ARG A 175 -3.94 19.59 -25.65
CA ARG A 175 -4.11 19.30 -24.21
C ARG A 175 -3.10 18.32 -23.61
N LEU A 176 -2.60 17.32 -24.34
CA LEU A 176 -1.69 16.29 -23.83
C LEU A 176 -0.25 16.50 -24.29
N ARG A 177 0.71 16.27 -23.38
CA ARG A 177 2.14 16.21 -23.67
C ARG A 177 2.47 14.93 -24.41
N PHE A 178 3.08 15.06 -25.58
CA PHE A 178 3.47 13.91 -26.43
C PHE A 178 4.98 13.76 -26.63
N TYR A 179 5.78 14.55 -25.92
CA TYR A 179 7.25 14.46 -25.93
C TYR A 179 7.79 14.58 -24.50
N PRO A 180 8.94 13.94 -24.20
CA PRO A 180 9.46 13.86 -22.83
C PRO A 180 10.21 15.13 -22.44
N GLY A 181 10.41 15.29 -21.13
CA GLY A 181 11.33 16.28 -20.60
C GLY A 181 12.79 15.82 -20.72
N PRO A 182 13.75 16.75 -20.66
CA PRO A 182 15.17 16.39 -20.56
C PRO A 182 15.42 15.61 -19.28
N GLY A 183 16.21 14.55 -19.37
CA GLY A 183 16.60 13.69 -18.27
C GLY A 183 18.11 13.44 -18.25
N PRO A 184 18.68 12.91 -17.14
CA PRO A 184 20.05 12.45 -17.17
C PRO A 184 20.20 11.34 -18.22
N ALA A 185 21.27 11.38 -19.01
CA ALA A 185 21.61 10.24 -19.86
C ALA A 185 21.83 9.02 -18.97
N ILE A 186 21.12 7.94 -19.26
CA ILE A 186 21.23 6.69 -18.50
C ILE A 186 22.23 5.80 -19.24
N ASP A 187 23.39 5.55 -18.62
CA ASP A 187 24.42 4.61 -19.09
C ASP A 187 24.20 3.18 -18.52
N GLU A 188 23.00 2.92 -17.98
CA GLU A 188 22.63 1.63 -17.40
C GLU A 188 22.09 0.68 -18.47
N ASP A 189 22.30 -0.62 -18.25
CA ASP A 189 21.75 -1.68 -19.10
C ASP A 189 20.21 -1.50 -19.25
N PRO A 190 19.68 -1.33 -20.47
CA PRO A 190 18.27 -1.08 -20.72
C PRO A 190 17.35 -2.24 -20.30
N THR A 191 17.92 -3.39 -19.94
CA THR A 191 17.17 -4.53 -19.37
C THR A 191 16.90 -4.40 -17.87
N THR A 192 17.48 -3.40 -17.20
CA THR A 192 17.32 -3.19 -15.76
C THR A 192 16.46 -1.97 -15.47
N ALA A 193 15.38 -2.14 -14.71
CA ALA A 193 14.51 -1.05 -14.26
C ALA A 193 14.48 -0.96 -12.73
N CYS A 194 14.95 0.15 -12.17
CA CYS A 194 14.94 0.42 -10.73
C CYS A 194 13.93 1.53 -10.40
N ARG A 195 13.02 1.28 -9.45
CA ARG A 195 12.03 2.29 -9.02
C ARG A 195 12.57 3.32 -8.04
N ASN A 196 13.59 2.97 -7.28
CA ASN A 196 14.23 3.81 -6.27
C ASN A 196 15.71 3.45 -6.22
N THR A 197 16.57 4.40 -5.88
CA THR A 197 17.97 4.07 -5.60
C THR A 197 18.09 3.29 -4.30
N VAL A 198 19.18 2.53 -4.13
CA VAL A 198 19.50 1.88 -2.85
C VAL A 198 19.59 2.90 -1.71
N GLY A 199 20.09 4.10 -1.98
CA GLY A 199 20.18 5.19 -1.02
C GLY A 199 18.80 5.69 -0.56
N ASP A 200 17.85 5.84 -1.48
CA ASP A 200 16.47 6.24 -1.16
C ASP A 200 15.77 5.19 -0.31
N VAL A 201 15.94 3.92 -0.64
CA VAL A 201 15.37 2.82 0.15
C VAL A 201 15.97 2.79 1.55
N ARG A 202 17.29 2.94 1.68
CA ARG A 202 17.96 2.99 2.99
C ARG A 202 17.44 4.12 3.87
N ARG A 203 17.32 5.34 3.32
CA ARG A 203 16.76 6.49 4.04
C ARG A 203 15.32 6.25 4.44
N ALA A 204 14.47 5.80 3.51
CA ALA A 204 13.06 5.52 3.78
C ALA A 204 12.85 4.45 4.87
N VAL A 205 13.74 3.45 4.94
CA VAL A 205 13.72 2.44 6.01
C VAL A 205 14.22 3.04 7.33
N ALA A 206 15.29 3.82 7.31
CA ALA A 206 15.85 4.45 8.51
C ALA A 206 14.90 5.47 9.15
N ASP A 207 14.17 6.23 8.34
CA ASP A 207 13.21 7.25 8.79
C ASP A 207 11.90 6.65 9.31
N ARG A 208 11.73 5.33 9.21
CA ARG A 208 10.49 4.67 9.63
C ARG A 208 10.50 4.46 11.14
N LEU A 209 9.69 5.24 11.84
CA LEU A 209 9.45 5.06 13.27
C LEU A 209 8.94 3.64 13.58
N PRO A 210 9.36 3.06 14.72
CA PRO A 210 8.80 1.82 15.23
C PRO A 210 7.28 1.92 15.33
N ASN A 211 6.59 0.82 15.02
CA ASN A 211 5.15 0.74 15.17
C ASN A 211 4.86 -0.10 16.41
N ASP A 212 4.52 0.57 17.50
CA ASP A 212 4.25 -0.07 18.79
C ASP A 212 3.25 -1.23 18.71
N ALA A 213 2.29 -1.16 17.77
CA ALA A 213 1.34 -2.25 17.55
C ALA A 213 1.98 -3.49 16.92
N ILE A 214 2.94 -3.29 16.00
CA ILE A 214 3.73 -4.38 15.41
C ILE A 214 4.69 -4.94 16.46
N ASP A 215 5.34 -4.11 17.26
CA ASP A 215 6.27 -4.57 18.30
C ASP A 215 5.54 -5.34 19.42
N ALA A 216 4.37 -4.87 19.83
CA ALA A 216 3.51 -5.62 20.77
C ALA A 216 3.02 -6.95 20.16
N MET A 217 2.76 -7.00 18.85
CA MET A 217 2.41 -8.24 18.16
C MET A 217 3.60 -9.20 18.08
N HIS A 218 4.79 -8.71 17.73
CA HIS A 218 6.02 -9.50 17.73
C HIS A 218 6.28 -10.08 19.11
N GLU A 219 6.22 -9.28 20.17
CA GLU A 219 6.36 -9.75 21.56
C GLU A 219 5.32 -10.84 21.91
N ALA A 220 4.06 -10.67 21.47
CA ALA A 220 3.03 -11.70 21.67
C ALA A 220 3.38 -13.02 20.98
N LEU A 221 3.89 -12.97 19.74
CA LEU A 221 4.20 -14.15 18.94
C LEU A 221 5.48 -14.86 19.37
N THR A 222 6.52 -14.12 19.75
CA THR A 222 7.85 -14.68 20.02
C THR A 222 8.10 -14.98 21.50
N VAL A 223 7.36 -14.33 22.40
CA VAL A 223 7.53 -14.51 23.86
C VAL A 223 6.32 -15.19 24.47
N TRP A 224 5.14 -14.56 24.33
CA TRP A 224 3.96 -14.98 25.10
C TRP A 224 3.30 -16.24 24.57
N ASN A 225 3.27 -16.45 23.26
CA ASN A 225 2.75 -17.67 22.65
C ASN A 225 3.58 -18.91 23.04
N PRO A 226 4.92 -18.93 22.88
CA PRO A 226 5.74 -20.05 23.33
C PRO A 226 5.58 -20.35 24.83
N TYR A 227 5.55 -19.31 25.67
CA TYR A 227 5.31 -19.52 27.11
C TYR A 227 3.91 -20.12 27.39
N ALA A 228 2.89 -19.70 26.65
CA ALA A 228 1.56 -20.30 26.76
C ALA A 228 1.54 -21.77 26.28
N ASP A 229 2.36 -22.12 25.29
CA ASP A 229 2.54 -23.50 24.82
C ASP A 229 3.23 -24.37 25.88
N ASP A 230 4.28 -23.85 26.53
CA ASP A 230 4.97 -24.55 27.62
C ASP A 230 4.04 -24.78 28.82
N LEU A 231 3.20 -23.78 29.18
CA LEU A 231 2.17 -23.93 30.20
C LEU A 231 1.14 -25.00 29.82
N LEU A 232 0.70 -25.01 28.57
CA LEU A 232 -0.27 -26.00 28.09
C LEU A 232 0.33 -27.40 28.15
N ALA A 233 1.54 -27.59 27.62
CA ALA A 233 2.25 -28.87 27.64
C ALA A 233 2.39 -29.38 29.08
N HIS A 234 2.76 -28.51 30.02
CA HIS A 234 2.87 -28.85 31.44
C HIS A 234 1.55 -29.34 32.05
N TRP A 235 0.42 -28.73 31.69
CA TRP A 235 -0.90 -29.18 32.15
C TRP A 235 -1.35 -30.49 31.50
N LEU A 236 -0.98 -30.72 30.23
CA LEU A 236 -1.30 -31.95 29.53
C LEU A 236 -0.63 -33.19 30.15
N ASP A 237 0.49 -33.04 30.87
CA ASP A 237 1.09 -34.13 31.67
C ASP A 237 0.12 -34.71 32.73
N THR A 238 -0.89 -33.92 33.14
CA THR A 238 -1.87 -34.30 34.18
C THR A 238 -3.19 -34.84 33.64
N VAL A 239 -3.31 -34.97 32.30
CA VAL A 239 -4.56 -35.38 31.65
C VAL A 239 -4.80 -36.89 31.81
N GLU A 240 -6.03 -37.25 32.14
CA GLU A 240 -6.51 -38.63 32.07
C GLU A 240 -7.99 -38.61 31.66
N ASN A 241 -8.36 -39.42 30.67
CA ASN A 241 -9.71 -39.45 30.08
C ASN A 241 -10.26 -38.05 29.71
N GLY A 242 -9.38 -37.16 29.22
CA GLY A 242 -9.73 -35.79 28.84
C GLY A 242 -10.01 -34.82 29.99
N ARG A 243 -9.74 -35.21 31.26
CA ARG A 243 -9.95 -34.36 32.44
C ARG A 243 -8.64 -33.82 33.00
N ILE A 244 -8.65 -32.56 33.44
CA ILE A 244 -7.48 -31.86 34.01
C ILE A 244 -7.83 -31.10 35.31
N PRO A 245 -7.00 -31.20 36.37
CA PRO A 245 -5.99 -32.24 36.59
C PRO A 245 -6.69 -33.54 37.02
N ALA A 246 -6.45 -34.65 36.32
CA ALA A 246 -6.98 -35.96 36.71
C ALA A 246 -5.93 -36.81 37.44
N ARG A 247 -4.66 -36.66 37.07
CA ARG A 247 -3.52 -37.23 37.81
C ARG A 247 -3.11 -36.32 38.96
N THR A 248 -2.86 -36.90 40.13
CA THR A 248 -2.27 -36.18 41.26
C THR A 248 -0.86 -35.73 40.89
N PRO A 249 -0.54 -34.43 40.97
CA PRO A 249 0.81 -33.94 40.69
C PRO A 249 1.83 -34.54 41.65
N ASP A 250 2.94 -35.04 41.12
CA ASP A 250 4.09 -35.48 41.91
C ASP A 250 5.03 -34.29 42.23
N ALA A 251 6.03 -34.54 43.07
CA ALA A 251 7.00 -33.51 43.46
C ALA A 251 7.77 -32.95 42.25
N ALA A 252 8.10 -33.79 41.28
CA ALA A 252 8.83 -33.39 40.08
C ALA A 252 7.99 -32.48 39.16
N TRP A 253 6.69 -32.73 39.05
CA TRP A 253 5.76 -31.86 38.32
C TRP A 253 5.66 -30.50 39.00
N LEU A 254 5.51 -30.48 40.34
CA LEU A 254 5.43 -29.23 41.10
C LEU A 254 6.71 -28.39 40.96
N GLU A 255 7.88 -29.03 40.94
CA GLU A 255 9.17 -28.35 40.72
C GLU A 255 9.25 -27.71 39.32
N ARG A 256 8.91 -28.46 38.27
CA ARG A 256 8.84 -27.91 36.89
C ARG A 256 7.83 -26.78 36.77
N GLY A 257 6.69 -26.90 37.44
CA GLY A 257 5.66 -25.88 37.52
C GLY A 257 6.15 -24.61 38.19
N ALA A 258 6.86 -24.72 39.32
CA ALA A 258 7.47 -23.59 40.00
C ALA A 258 8.50 -22.86 39.11
N ALA A 259 9.32 -23.60 38.35
CA ALA A 259 10.25 -23.02 37.39
C ALA A 259 9.54 -22.23 36.28
N LEU A 260 8.41 -22.72 35.76
CA LEU A 260 7.59 -21.98 34.78
C LEU A 260 7.01 -20.69 35.36
N LEU A 261 6.69 -20.66 36.66
CA LEU A 261 6.21 -19.45 37.33
C LEU A 261 7.34 -18.43 37.56
N VAL A 262 8.57 -18.88 37.81
CA VAL A 262 9.74 -18.00 37.87
C VAL A 262 9.99 -17.38 36.49
N ARG A 263 10.04 -18.21 35.45
CA ARG A 263 10.21 -17.75 34.06
C ARG A 263 9.15 -16.72 33.65
N TYR A 264 7.90 -16.89 34.07
CA TYR A 264 6.87 -15.88 33.83
C TYR A 264 7.23 -14.51 34.39
N ARG A 265 7.75 -14.45 35.62
CA ARG A 265 8.10 -13.17 36.27
C ARG A 265 9.25 -12.50 35.54
N GLU A 266 10.23 -13.26 35.09
CA GLU A 266 11.35 -12.77 34.27
C GLU A 266 10.84 -12.21 32.94
N LEU A 267 10.01 -12.98 32.22
CA LEU A 267 9.42 -12.53 30.96
C LEU A 267 8.55 -11.28 31.14
N ALA A 268 7.73 -11.22 32.20
CA ALA A 268 6.87 -10.07 32.47
C ALA A 268 7.66 -8.80 32.85
N ALA A 269 8.85 -8.95 33.45
CA ALA A 269 9.72 -7.83 33.76
C ALA A 269 10.41 -7.25 32.51
N ALA A 270 10.85 -8.14 31.60
CA ALA A 270 11.57 -7.81 30.38
C ALA A 270 10.66 -7.38 29.21
N HIS A 271 9.46 -7.94 29.11
CA HIS A 271 8.57 -7.80 27.95
C HIS A 271 7.26 -7.08 28.36
N ARG A 272 7.17 -5.79 28.01
CA ARG A 272 6.15 -4.87 28.55
C ARG A 272 5.14 -4.38 27.51
N LEU A 273 5.40 -4.62 26.22
CA LEU A 273 4.60 -4.07 25.13
C LEU A 273 3.25 -4.78 24.98
N CYS A 274 3.22 -6.10 25.17
CA CYS A 274 2.00 -6.89 25.08
C CYS A 274 1.38 -7.12 26.47
N GLY A 275 0.24 -6.50 26.76
CA GLY A 275 -0.46 -6.66 28.04
C GLY A 275 -1.40 -7.89 28.16
N LYS A 276 -1.56 -8.70 27.11
CA LYS A 276 -2.61 -9.76 27.08
C LYS A 276 -2.42 -10.82 28.17
N HIS A 277 -1.18 -11.23 28.45
CA HIS A 277 -0.83 -12.22 29.48
C HIS A 277 -1.30 -11.89 30.91
N ARG A 278 -1.67 -10.62 31.18
CA ARG A 278 -2.19 -10.14 32.47
C ARG A 278 -3.71 -10.16 32.57
N ARG A 279 -4.42 -10.34 31.45
CA ARG A 279 -5.89 -10.22 31.41
C ARG A 279 -6.54 -11.46 32.03
N PRO A 280 -7.40 -11.31 33.06
CA PRO A 280 -7.95 -12.45 33.82
C PRO A 280 -8.75 -13.48 33.02
N LYS A 281 -9.19 -13.15 31.81
CA LYS A 281 -9.99 -14.03 30.94
C LYS A 281 -9.18 -14.74 29.86
N GLU A 282 -7.91 -14.40 29.68
CA GLU A 282 -7.06 -15.06 28.69
C GLU A 282 -6.65 -16.44 29.18
N ASN A 283 -6.63 -17.42 28.28
CA ASN A 283 -6.36 -18.83 28.61
C ASN A 283 -5.01 -18.98 29.34
N GLN A 284 -3.96 -18.31 28.85
CA GLN A 284 -2.64 -18.30 29.50
C GLN A 284 -2.70 -17.84 30.97
N THR A 285 -3.48 -16.80 31.27
CA THR A 285 -3.65 -16.32 32.65
C THR A 285 -4.36 -17.34 33.52
N VAL A 286 -5.39 -18.01 32.98
CA VAL A 286 -6.11 -19.07 33.69
C VAL A 286 -5.19 -20.26 34.02
N LEU A 287 -4.40 -20.72 33.04
CA LEU A 287 -3.43 -21.81 33.22
C LEU A 287 -2.37 -21.45 34.28
N ARG A 288 -1.85 -20.23 34.25
CA ARG A 288 -0.86 -19.74 35.22
C ARG A 288 -1.43 -19.65 36.64
N VAL A 289 -2.61 -19.06 36.81
CA VAL A 289 -3.23 -18.89 38.13
C VAL A 289 -3.58 -20.24 38.75
N ALA A 290 -4.04 -21.21 37.94
CA ALA A 290 -4.24 -22.57 38.40
C ALA A 290 -2.92 -23.23 38.85
N LEU A 291 -1.81 -22.94 38.16
CA LEU A 291 -0.50 -23.50 38.48
C LEU A 291 0.06 -22.91 39.77
N GLU A 292 -0.10 -21.60 39.98
CA GLU A 292 0.22 -20.92 41.23
C GLU A 292 -0.53 -21.53 42.43
N ALA A 293 -1.81 -21.89 42.26
CA ALA A 293 -2.58 -22.56 43.29
C ALA A 293 -2.02 -23.96 43.60
N ALA A 294 -1.79 -24.76 42.55
CA ALA A 294 -1.27 -26.13 42.68
C ALA A 294 0.11 -26.17 43.36
N VAL A 295 1.05 -25.32 42.94
CA VAL A 295 2.39 -25.20 43.54
C VAL A 295 2.33 -24.74 45.00
N ALA A 296 1.34 -23.91 45.36
CA ALA A 296 1.12 -23.49 46.74
C ALA A 296 0.41 -24.56 47.60
N GLY A 297 0.21 -25.78 47.09
CA GLY A 297 -0.51 -26.85 47.80
C GLY A 297 -2.01 -26.59 47.95
N ARG A 298 -2.55 -25.59 47.24
CA ARG A 298 -3.97 -25.24 47.25
C ARG A 298 -4.61 -25.82 45.99
N GLY A 299 -5.41 -26.87 46.13
CA GLY A 299 -6.17 -27.41 45.00
C GLY A 299 -7.04 -26.31 44.37
N PRO A 300 -7.21 -26.28 43.03
CA PRO A 300 -8.01 -25.26 42.38
C PRO A 300 -9.47 -25.35 42.85
N ASP A 301 -10.06 -24.21 43.19
CA ASP A 301 -11.48 -24.13 43.51
C ASP A 301 -12.34 -24.63 42.33
N PRO A 302 -13.62 -25.01 42.55
CA PRO A 302 -14.46 -25.56 41.48
C PRO A 302 -14.60 -24.66 40.24
N ARG A 303 -14.57 -23.32 40.43
CA ARG A 303 -14.68 -22.36 39.32
C ARG A 303 -13.38 -22.31 38.53
N LEU A 304 -12.23 -22.26 39.20
CA LEU A 304 -10.91 -22.25 38.57
C LEU A 304 -10.66 -23.55 37.81
N ARG A 305 -11.09 -24.70 38.35
CA ARG A 305 -11.00 -25.99 37.68
C ARG A 305 -11.81 -26.04 36.38
N GLY A 306 -13.06 -25.56 36.39
CA GLY A 306 -13.88 -25.48 35.18
C GLY A 306 -13.28 -24.56 34.12
N ARG A 307 -12.70 -23.43 34.54
CA ARG A 307 -12.00 -22.49 33.63
C ARG A 307 -10.71 -23.08 33.07
N LEU A 308 -9.96 -23.82 33.88
CA LEU A 308 -8.75 -24.53 33.45
C LEU A 308 -9.08 -25.54 32.36
N GLN A 309 -10.08 -26.39 32.58
CA GLN A 309 -10.54 -27.35 31.57
C GLN A 309 -10.92 -26.64 30.26
N TYR A 310 -11.76 -25.61 30.33
CA TYR A 310 -12.16 -24.85 29.15
C TYR A 310 -10.97 -24.22 28.41
N ALA A 311 -10.03 -23.64 29.15
CA ALA A 311 -8.86 -22.99 28.59
C ALA A 311 -7.95 -24.00 27.87
N VAL A 312 -7.72 -25.18 28.45
CA VAL A 312 -6.96 -26.26 27.82
C VAL A 312 -7.69 -26.76 26.57
N ASP A 313 -8.98 -27.11 26.66
CA ASP A 313 -9.78 -27.59 25.52
C ASP A 313 -9.76 -26.58 24.36
N SER A 314 -9.91 -25.29 24.68
CA SER A 314 -9.84 -24.21 23.71
C SER A 314 -8.47 -24.09 23.06
N MET A 315 -7.38 -24.26 23.82
CA MET A 315 -6.02 -24.15 23.32
C MET A 315 -5.59 -25.36 22.48
N VAL A 316 -6.03 -26.57 22.85
CA VAL A 316 -5.81 -27.80 22.07
C VAL A 316 -6.55 -27.73 20.74
N ARG A 317 -7.85 -27.38 20.75
CA ARG A 317 -8.66 -27.23 19.52
C ARG A 317 -8.04 -26.23 18.53
N ARG A 318 -7.33 -25.21 19.02
CA ARG A 318 -6.67 -24.21 18.17
C ARG A 318 -5.37 -24.71 17.54
N ARG A 319 -4.79 -25.81 18.05
CA ARG A 319 -3.49 -26.36 17.65
C ARG A 319 -3.59 -27.68 16.86
N GLY A 320 -4.75 -28.33 16.86
CA GLY A 320 -4.99 -29.63 16.22
C GLY A 320 -5.44 -30.63 17.25
#